data_AF-A0A392SJH5-F1
#
_entry.id   AF-A0A392SJH5-F1
#
_cell.length_a   1.000
_cell.length_b   1.000
_cell.length_c   1.000
_cell.angle_alpha   90.00
_cell.angle_beta   90.00
_cell.angle_gamma   90.00
#
_symmetry.space_group_name_H-M   'P 1'
#
loop_
_entity.id
_entity.type
_entity.pdbx_description
1 polymer ?
#
loop_
_entity_poly.entity_id
_entity_poly.type
_entity_poly.pdbx_seq_one_letter_code
_entity_poly.pdbx_strand_id
1 'polypeptide(L)'
;MFVDSVRHFKERFFIVRPLTELAIDSLFESEFVLNDDGSVRLDEEGVEMTRLVSRFPLCWSREHFDKPAEYYLTKEETMSPEELAGLEKLQAYV
;
A
#
# COMPACT_ATOMS: atom_id res chain seq x y z
N MET A 1 -10.32 22.88 -0.74
CA MET A 1 -9.88 22.58 -2.11
C MET A 1 -8.39 22.27 -2.02
N PHE A 2 -8.02 20.99 -1.93
CA PHE A 2 -6.61 20.61 -1.98
C PHE A 2 -6.21 20.60 -3.46
N VAL A 3 -5.36 21.55 -3.86
CA VAL A 3 -4.65 21.43 -5.13
C VAL A 3 -3.51 20.48 -4.82
N ASP A 4 -3.60 19.25 -5.31
CA ASP A 4 -2.48 18.30 -5.28
C ASP A 4 -1.33 18.95 -6.08
N SER A 5 -0.49 19.69 -5.36
CA SER A 5 0.71 20.27 -5.91
C SER A 5 1.71 19.11 -5.98
N VAL A 6 1.90 18.56 -7.18
CA VAL A 6 3.02 17.66 -7.49
C VAL A 6 4.33 18.46 -7.58
N ARG A 7 4.47 19.56 -6.83
CA ARG A 7 5.79 20.15 -6.59
C ARG A 7 6.59 19.07 -5.88
N HIS A 8 7.76 18.73 -6.42
CA HIS A 8 8.64 17.65 -5.97
C HIS A 8 8.25 16.22 -6.41
N PHE A 9 7.72 16.02 -7.62
CA PHE A 9 7.73 14.66 -8.20
C PHE A 9 9.14 14.09 -8.10
N LYS A 10 9.28 12.97 -7.38
CA LYS A 10 10.55 12.26 -7.24
C LYS A 10 10.53 11.10 -8.21
N GLU A 11 11.61 10.97 -8.97
CA GLU A 11 11.84 9.80 -9.83
C GLU A 11 11.86 8.49 -9.02
N ARG A 12 12.14 8.57 -7.71
CA ARG A 12 12.23 7.42 -6.82
C ARG A 12 11.53 7.67 -5.49
N PHE A 13 10.75 6.69 -5.08
CA PHE A 13 10.18 6.60 -3.74
C PHE A 13 10.79 5.41 -3.02
N PHE A 14 11.10 5.60 -1.74
CA PHE A 14 11.58 4.51 -0.88
C PHE A 14 10.44 4.07 0.01
N ILE A 15 10.17 2.76 0.01
CA ILE A 15 9.28 2.13 0.97
C ILE A 15 10.13 1.46 2.04
N VAL A 16 9.85 1.75 3.30
CA VAL A 16 10.50 1.08 4.43
C VAL A 16 9.68 -0.15 4.79
N ARG A 17 10.25 -1.33 4.58
CA ARG A 17 9.63 -2.59 4.99
C ARG A 17 9.90 -2.85 6.48
N PRO A 18 8.88 -3.06 7.32
CA PRO A 18 9.08 -3.57 8.68
C PRO A 18 9.63 -5.00 8.64
N LEU A 19 10.73 -5.25 9.35
CA LEU A 19 11.39 -6.57 9.41
C LEU A 19 11.16 -7.30 10.74
N THR A 20 10.82 -6.57 11.80
CA THR A 20 10.62 -7.14 13.14
C THR A 20 9.14 -7.15 13.48
N GLU A 21 8.75 -8.08 14.34
CA GLU A 21 7.38 -8.16 14.88
C GLU A 21 6.99 -6.84 15.56
N LEU A 22 7.89 -6.27 16.38
CA LEU A 22 7.70 -4.95 17.00
C LEU A 22 7.40 -3.84 15.97
N ALA A 23 8.07 -3.85 14.82
CA ALA A 23 7.82 -2.87 13.76
C ALA A 23 6.46 -3.10 13.09
N ILE A 24 6.07 -4.36 12.86
CA ILE A 24 4.75 -4.72 12.34
C ILE A 24 3.66 -4.25 13.32
N ASP A 25 3.80 -4.56 14.60
CA ASP A 25 2.82 -4.20 15.64
C ASP A 25 2.68 -2.68 15.84
N SER A 26 3.73 -1.92 15.49
CA SER A 26 3.68 -0.45 15.51
C SER A 26 2.90 0.15 14.34
N LEU A 27 2.82 -0.56 13.21
CA LEU A 27 2.20 -0.09 11.97
C LEU A 27 0.79 -0.65 11.78
N PHE A 28 0.54 -1.85 12.29
CA PHE A 28 -0.70 -2.59 12.14
C PHE A 28 -1.34 -2.86 13.50
N GLU A 29 -2.65 -3.10 13.47
CA GLU A 29 -3.42 -3.59 14.61
C GLU A 29 -4.36 -4.71 14.17
N SER A 30 -4.71 -5.57 15.12
CA SER A 30 -5.66 -6.65 14.87
C SER A 30 -7.09 -6.15 15.05
N GLU A 31 -7.89 -6.28 14.01
CA GLU A 31 -9.34 -6.06 14.05
C GLU A 31 -10.08 -7.38 13.95
N PHE A 32 -11.22 -7.49 14.63
CA PHE A 32 -12.12 -8.62 14.44
C PHE A 32 -12.72 -8.62 13.04
N VAL A 33 -12.78 -9.80 12.43
CA VAL A 33 -13.54 -9.99 11.20
C VAL A 33 -15.01 -10.08 11.59
N LEU A 34 -15.84 -9.22 11.01
CA LEU A 34 -17.28 -9.18 11.29
C LEU A 34 -18.07 -9.88 10.18
N ASN A 35 -19.16 -10.52 10.57
CA ASN A 35 -20.21 -10.98 9.66
C ASN A 35 -21.08 -9.79 9.21
N ASP A 36 -21.97 -10.01 8.24
CA ASP A 36 -22.87 -8.97 7.71
C ASP A 36 -23.83 -8.41 8.79
N ASP A 37 -24.10 -9.18 9.84
CA ASP A 37 -24.93 -8.77 10.99
C ASP A 37 -24.14 -8.03 12.09
N GLY A 38 -22.82 -7.83 11.89
CA GLY A 38 -21.92 -7.18 12.84
C GLY A 38 -21.39 -8.07 13.96
N SER A 39 -21.73 -9.36 14.00
CA SER A 39 -21.15 -10.32 14.95
C SER A 39 -19.71 -10.69 14.58
N VAL A 40 -18.88 -11.04 15.57
CA VAL A 40 -17.52 -11.52 15.32
C VAL A 40 -17.58 -12.89 14.64
N ARG A 41 -16.87 -13.01 13.52
CA ARG A 41 -16.75 -14.25 12.78
C ARG A 41 -15.83 -15.21 13.53
N LEU A 42 -16.28 -16.46 13.66
CA LEU A 42 -15.49 -17.54 14.24
C LEU A 42 -14.90 -18.41 13.13
N ASP A 43 -13.74 -19.01 13.37
CA ASP A 43 -13.15 -20.02 12.52
C ASP A 43 -13.77 -21.42 12.74
N GLU A 44 -13.22 -22.44 12.09
CA GLU A 44 -13.72 -23.83 12.17
C GLU A 44 -13.58 -24.45 13.58
N GLU A 45 -12.71 -23.89 14.42
CA GLU A 45 -12.47 -24.32 15.80
C GLU A 45 -13.30 -23.49 16.82
N GLY A 46 -14.05 -22.50 16.33
CA GLY A 46 -14.86 -21.61 17.15
C GLY A 46 -14.06 -20.44 17.75
N VAL A 47 -12.86 -20.16 17.24
CA VAL A 47 -12.01 -19.05 17.70
C VAL A 47 -12.34 -17.78 16.90
N GLU A 48 -12.35 -16.64 17.58
CA GLU A 48 -12.60 -15.33 16.96
C GLU A 48 -11.55 -14.99 15.90
N MET A 49 -12.01 -14.76 14.68
CA MET A 49 -11.14 -14.39 13.57
C MET A 49 -10.71 -12.93 13.68
N THR A 50 -9.42 -12.69 13.48
CA THR A 50 -8.83 -11.35 13.40
C THR A 50 -8.10 -11.16 12.07
N ARG A 51 -7.98 -9.90 11.65
CA ARG A 51 -7.17 -9.49 10.50
C ARG A 51 -6.28 -8.31 10.89
N LEU A 52 -5.13 -8.19 10.25
CA LEU A 52 -4.28 -7.02 10.41
C LEU A 52 -4.80 -5.87 9.55
N VAL A 53 -5.03 -4.72 10.17
CA VAL A 53 -5.33 -3.45 9.52
C VAL A 53 -4.26 -2.43 9.83
N SER A 54 -4.03 -1.48 8.93
CA SER A 54 -3.04 -0.43 9.14
C SER A 54 -3.60 0.63 10.12
N ARG A 55 -2.81 1.00 11.13
CA ARG A 55 -3.16 2.04 12.11
C ARG A 55 -3.18 3.45 11.51
N PHE A 56 -2.43 3.63 10.43
CA PHE A 56 -2.40 4.85 9.64
C PHE A 56 -3.14 4.62 8.32
N PRO A 57 -3.58 5.66 7.61
CA PRO A 57 -4.06 5.52 6.24
C PRO A 57 -2.89 5.21 5.28
N LEU A 58 -2.14 4.13 5.55
CA LEU A 58 -1.20 3.56 4.62
C LEU A 58 -2.03 2.90 3.52
N CYS A 59 -1.84 3.34 2.28
CA CYS A 59 -2.36 2.63 1.12
C CYS A 59 -1.66 1.27 0.90
N TRP A 60 -0.72 0.88 1.79
CA TRP A 60 0.14 -0.28 1.68
C TRP A 60 -0.18 -1.28 2.79
N SER A 61 -0.67 -2.46 2.40
CA SER A 61 -0.88 -3.61 3.28
C SER A 61 0.40 -4.46 3.41
N ARG A 62 0.38 -5.47 4.30
CA ARG A 62 1.47 -6.46 4.41
C ARG A 62 1.83 -7.10 3.07
N GLU A 63 0.84 -7.43 2.25
CA GLU A 63 1.03 -8.04 0.94
C GLU A 63 1.90 -7.20 0.00
N HIS A 64 1.88 -5.88 0.16
CA HIS A 64 2.71 -4.98 -0.63
C HIS A 64 4.20 -5.13 -0.27
N PHE A 65 4.49 -5.34 1.02
CA PHE A 65 5.86 -5.53 1.50
C PHE A 65 6.45 -6.91 1.16
N ASP A 66 5.61 -7.88 0.80
CA ASP A 66 6.02 -9.20 0.34
C ASP A 66 6.42 -9.20 -1.15
N LYS A 67 6.04 -8.16 -1.90
CA LYS A 67 6.47 -8.01 -3.30
C LYS A 67 7.93 -7.56 -3.37
N PRO A 68 8.72 -8.10 -4.31
CA PRO A 68 10.08 -7.61 -4.55
C PRO A 68 10.03 -6.19 -5.13
N ALA A 69 11.08 -5.40 -4.95
CA ALA A 69 11.11 -4.00 -5.37
C ALA A 69 10.84 -3.85 -6.88
N GLU A 70 11.29 -4.81 -7.68
CA GLU A 70 11.10 -4.91 -9.12
C GLU A 70 9.63 -4.94 -9.53
N TYR A 71 8.73 -5.43 -8.66
CA TYR A 71 7.30 -5.43 -8.93
C TYR A 71 6.72 -4.02 -9.07
N TYR A 72 7.34 -3.04 -8.40
CA TYR A 72 6.91 -1.64 -8.40
C TYR A 72 7.67 -0.78 -9.42
N LEU A 73 8.59 -1.37 -10.18
CA LEU A 73 9.34 -0.66 -11.21
C LEU A 73 8.55 -0.68 -12.51
N THR A 74 8.13 0.50 -12.96
CA THR A 74 7.66 0.68 -14.33
C THR A 74 8.86 1.00 -15.22
N LYS A 75 9.12 0.14 -16.21
CA LYS A 75 10.18 0.40 -17.19
C LYS A 75 9.59 1.17 -18.36
N GLU A 76 10.29 2.19 -18.84
CA GLU A 76 9.86 2.97 -20.00
C GLU A 76 9.63 2.08 -21.24
N GLU A 77 10.44 1.02 -21.41
CA GLU A 77 10.29 0.07 -22.51
C GLU A 77 8.95 -0.70 -22.51
N THR A 78 8.27 -0.75 -21.35
CA THR A 78 7.00 -1.45 -21.16
C THR A 78 5.79 -0.51 -21.14
N MET A 79 6.01 0.80 -21.25
CA MET A 79 4.96 1.79 -21.20
C MET A 79 4.20 1.89 -22.53
N SER A 80 2.90 2.17 -22.44
CA SER A 80 2.10 2.53 -23.61
C SER A 80 2.46 3.93 -24.13
N PRO A 81 2.12 4.28 -25.38
CA PRO A 81 2.29 5.64 -25.90
C PRO A 81 1.62 6.72 -25.05
N GLU A 82 0.46 6.42 -24.46
CA GLU A 82 -0.26 7.32 -23.55
C GLU A 82 0.48 7.52 -22.23
N GLU A 83 1.06 6.46 -21.68
CA GLU A 83 1.87 6.50 -20.46
C GLU A 83 3.17 7.30 -20.69
N LEU A 84 3.82 7.13 -21.84
CA LEU A 84 4.99 7.92 -22.24
C LEU A 84 4.66 9.41 -22.35
N ALA A 85 3.55 9.76 -23.01
CA ALA A 85 3.08 11.14 -23.09
C ALA A 85 2.71 11.72 -21.70
N GLY A 86 2.23 10.87 -20.79
CA GLY A 86 2.02 11.22 -19.39
C GLY A 86 3.33 11.49 -18.65
N LEU A 87 4.34 10.64 -18.84
CA LEU A 87 5.68 10.79 -18.27
C LEU A 87 6.35 12.09 -18.75
N GLU A 88 6.31 12.39 -20.04
CA GLU A 88 6.85 13.65 -20.59
C GLU A 88 6.22 14.89 -19.95
N LYS A 89 4.88 14.87 -19.77
CA LYS A 89 4.16 15.97 -19.11
C LYS A 89 4.59 16.13 -17.64
N LEU A 90 4.80 15.02 -16.94
CA LEU A 90 5.28 15.04 -15.56
C LEU A 90 6.71 15.59 -15.48
N GLN A 91 7.61 15.15 -16.35
CA GLN A 91 8.99 15.64 -16.40
C GLN A 91 9.06 17.14 -16.73
N ALA A 92 8.22 17.64 -17.63
CA ALA A 92 8.17 19.06 -17.98
C ALA A 92 7.56 19.95 -16.88
N TYR A 93 6.79 19.36 -15.96
CA TYR A 93 6.16 20.07 -14.85
C TYR A 93 7.09 20.28 -13.64
N VAL A 94 8.13 19.46 -13.52
CA VAL A 94 9.17 19.52 -12.46
C VAL A 94 10.26 20.50 -12.84
#